data_AF-A0A139XZ87-F1
#
_entry.id   AF-A0A139XZ87-F1
#
_cell.length_a   1.000
_cell.length_b   1.000
_cell.length_c   1.000
_cell.angle_alpha   90.00
_cell.angle_beta   90.00
_cell.angle_gamma   90.00
#
_symmetry.space_group_name_H-M   'P 1'
#
loop_
_entity.id
_entity.type
_entity.pdbx_description
1 polymer ?
#
loop_
_entity_poly.entity_id
_entity_poly.type
_entity_poly.pdbx_seq_one_letter_code
_entity_poly.pdbx_strand_id
1 'polypeptide(L)'
;MCIPAADAQVQYVVEHRKIRVYVRRNTDEEERIDFILPLAKDYDRYSTELQQQRFPPAKEKNRGGSRKPFIICKKNLLAFYKNKYRKSPEFIIEKDLYKVDISSTRVITFKPLQPTSEKGESLIQRSLTVTTDLQWNKWQFCLKLIGFRSFAESTPPRFFPQIIYGFVSAPAADLRGPGRMFGRLGLDTPKDRVSFAMPEDDAQDLSSRSSTSGSG
;
A
#
# COMPACT_ATOMS: atom_id res chain seq x y z
N MET A 1 -8.89 6.45 21.56
CA MET A 1 -9.89 6.08 20.53
C MET A 1 -10.33 4.66 20.86
N CYS A 2 -11.61 4.44 21.17
CA CYS A 2 -12.16 3.10 21.43
C CYS A 2 -12.78 2.58 20.13
N ILE A 3 -12.45 1.36 19.70
CA ILE A 3 -13.02 0.75 18.50
C ILE A 3 -14.15 -0.15 18.96
N PRO A 4 -15.39 0.01 18.46
CA PRO A 4 -16.49 -0.88 18.80
C PRO A 4 -16.14 -2.34 18.49
N ALA A 5 -16.50 -3.26 19.38
CA ALA A 5 -16.20 -4.69 19.19
C ALA A 5 -16.79 -5.26 17.90
N ALA A 6 -17.91 -4.70 17.41
CA ALA A 6 -18.53 -5.08 16.14
C ALA A 6 -17.66 -4.76 14.92
N ASP A 7 -16.80 -3.75 15.02
CA ASP A 7 -15.92 -3.31 13.92
C ASP A 7 -14.57 -4.03 13.92
N ALA A 8 -14.33 -4.86 14.94
CA ALA A 8 -13.07 -5.58 15.12
C ALA A 8 -13.26 -7.09 15.00
N GLN A 9 -12.29 -7.77 14.41
CA GLN A 9 -12.22 -9.23 14.36
C GLN A 9 -10.85 -9.70 14.84
N VAL A 10 -10.82 -10.78 15.61
CA VAL A 10 -9.58 -11.31 16.18
C VAL A 10 -9.24 -12.67 15.58
N GLN A 11 -7.95 -12.87 15.29
CA GLN A 11 -7.35 -14.13 14.87
C GLN A 11 -6.20 -14.49 15.80
N TYR A 12 -6.27 -15.68 16.39
CA TYR A 12 -5.21 -16.23 17.23
C TYR A 12 -4.30 -17.14 16.39
N VAL A 13 -3.00 -16.91 16.40
CA VAL A 13 -2.00 -17.73 15.72
C VAL A 13 -0.98 -18.20 16.75
N VAL A 14 -1.31 -19.33 17.38
CA VAL A 14 -0.64 -19.87 18.58
C VAL A 14 0.85 -20.17 18.32
N GLU A 15 1.16 -20.81 17.19
CA GLU A 15 2.52 -21.18 16.78
C GLU A 15 3.51 -20.00 16.77
N HIS A 16 2.99 -18.79 16.55
CA HIS A 16 3.78 -17.56 16.50
C HIS A 16 3.53 -16.63 17.69
N ARG A 17 2.77 -17.08 18.71
CA ARG A 17 2.30 -16.25 19.84
C ARG A 17 1.77 -14.90 19.36
N LYS A 18 1.00 -14.96 18.26
CA LYS A 18 0.52 -13.79 17.54
C LYS A 18 -0.97 -13.64 17.71
N ILE A 19 -1.38 -12.46 18.15
CA ILE A 19 -2.77 -12.02 18.15
C ILE A 19 -2.91 -11.01 17.03
N ARG A 20 -3.77 -11.30 16.07
CA ARG A 20 -4.05 -10.41 14.95
C ARG A 20 -5.44 -9.82 15.11
N VAL A 21 -5.51 -8.50 15.10
CA VAL A 21 -6.75 -7.73 15.15
C VAL A 21 -6.96 -7.10 13.78
N TYR A 22 -8.12 -7.31 13.20
CA TYR A 22 -8.59 -6.60 12.03
C TYR A 22 -9.63 -5.57 12.45
N VAL A 23 -9.56 -4.37 11.89
CA VAL A 23 -10.58 -3.33 12.08
C VAL A 23 -11.18 -3.03 10.71
N ARG A 24 -12.51 -3.00 10.62
CA ARG A 24 -13.26 -2.76 9.36
C ARG A 24 -12.74 -3.63 8.21
N ARG A 25 -12.55 -4.92 8.48
CA ARG A 25 -11.94 -5.89 7.56
C ARG A 25 -12.70 -5.97 6.25
N ASN A 26 -11.96 -6.13 5.14
CA ASN A 26 -12.48 -6.19 3.77
C ASN A 26 -13.10 -4.90 3.24
N THR A 27 -12.94 -3.77 3.95
CA THR A 27 -13.35 -2.45 3.48
C THR A 27 -12.14 -1.66 2.97
N ASP A 28 -12.41 -0.50 2.37
CA ASP A 28 -11.37 0.47 2.00
C ASP A 28 -10.76 1.20 3.21
N GLU A 29 -11.27 0.94 4.40
CA GLU A 29 -10.79 1.50 5.66
C GLU A 29 -10.13 0.45 6.56
N GLU A 30 -9.87 -0.74 6.02
CA GLU A 30 -9.28 -1.86 6.75
C GLU A 30 -7.97 -1.45 7.42
N GLU A 31 -7.83 -1.91 8.66
CA GLU A 31 -6.59 -1.90 9.44
C GLU A 31 -6.33 -3.31 9.97
N ARG A 32 -5.07 -3.64 10.15
CA ARG A 32 -4.59 -4.92 10.68
C ARG A 32 -3.47 -4.64 11.66
N ILE A 33 -3.59 -5.16 12.87
CA ILE A 33 -2.57 -5.05 13.91
C ILE A 33 -2.20 -6.46 14.32
N ASP A 34 -0.94 -6.84 14.17
CA ASP A 34 -0.41 -8.08 14.69
C ASP A 34 0.43 -7.76 15.93
N PHE A 35 0.05 -8.32 17.06
CA PHE A 35 0.85 -8.34 18.28
C PHE A 35 1.56 -9.68 18.36
N ILE A 36 2.89 -9.67 18.33
CA ILE A 36 3.72 -10.85 18.54
C ILE A 36 4.29 -10.75 19.95
N LEU A 37 3.87 -11.69 20.80
CA LEU A 37 4.14 -11.69 22.24
C LEU A 37 5.33 -12.62 22.55
N PRO A 38 6.45 -12.09 23.10
CA PRO A 38 7.63 -12.92 23.35
C PRO A 38 7.44 -13.99 24.43
N LEU A 39 6.53 -13.79 25.38
CA LEU A 39 6.29 -14.71 26.49
C LEU A 39 4.94 -15.42 26.32
N ALA A 40 4.93 -16.74 26.56
CA ALA A 40 3.71 -17.54 26.47
C ALA A 40 2.64 -17.05 27.47
N LYS A 41 3.05 -16.76 28.73
CA LYS A 41 2.14 -16.23 29.75
C LYS A 41 1.42 -14.95 29.34
N ASP A 42 2.08 -14.07 28.58
CA ASP A 42 1.48 -12.81 28.12
C ASP A 42 0.48 -13.12 27.00
N TYR A 43 0.82 -14.03 26.09
CA TYR A 43 -0.09 -14.52 25.07
C TYR A 43 -1.37 -15.14 25.67
N ASP A 44 -1.22 -16.03 26.64
CA ASP A 44 -2.35 -16.71 27.29
C ASP A 44 -3.23 -15.70 28.03
N ARG A 45 -2.61 -14.75 28.74
CA ARG A 45 -3.32 -13.68 29.46
C ARG A 45 -4.13 -12.80 28.50
N TYR A 46 -3.50 -12.25 27.48
CA TYR A 46 -4.17 -11.33 26.55
C TYR A 46 -5.20 -12.04 25.66
N SER A 47 -4.95 -13.29 25.26
CA SER A 47 -5.94 -14.06 24.51
C SER A 47 -7.19 -14.36 25.33
N THR A 48 -7.02 -14.75 26.60
CA THR A 48 -8.14 -14.98 27.53
C THR A 48 -8.96 -13.69 27.74
N GLU A 49 -8.29 -12.55 27.94
CA GLU A 49 -8.96 -11.26 28.10
C GLU A 49 -9.78 -10.87 26.85
N LEU A 50 -9.22 -11.02 25.65
CA LEU A 50 -9.93 -10.74 24.40
C LEU A 50 -11.11 -11.70 24.15
N GLN A 51 -11.00 -12.96 24.57
CA GLN A 51 -12.10 -13.92 24.51
C GLN A 51 -13.25 -13.52 25.46
N GLN A 52 -12.94 -13.03 26.67
CA GLN A 52 -13.93 -12.52 27.61
C GLN A 52 -14.68 -11.29 27.07
N GLN A 53 -13.99 -10.45 26.30
CA GLN A 53 -14.58 -9.29 25.63
C GLN A 53 -15.44 -9.66 24.40
N ARG A 54 -15.49 -10.95 24.02
CA ARG A 54 -16.34 -11.50 22.95
C ARG A 54 -16.15 -10.84 21.59
N PHE A 55 -14.92 -10.48 21.23
CA PHE A 55 -14.64 -10.03 19.87
C PHE A 55 -14.98 -11.14 18.84
N PRO A 56 -15.63 -10.79 17.72
CA PRO A 56 -15.89 -11.75 16.64
C PRO A 56 -14.61 -12.42 16.11
N PRO A 57 -14.63 -13.73 15.81
CA PRO A 57 -13.49 -14.37 15.17
C PRO A 57 -13.33 -13.90 13.72
N ALA A 58 -12.09 -13.76 13.27
CA ALA A 58 -11.79 -13.43 11.90
C ALA A 58 -12.13 -14.62 10.97
N LYS A 59 -13.17 -14.45 10.13
CA LYS A 59 -13.57 -15.44 9.11
C LYS A 59 -12.49 -15.67 8.05
N GLU A 60 -12.61 -16.71 7.23
CA GLU A 60 -11.68 -16.94 6.12
C GLU A 60 -11.59 -15.76 5.13
N LYS A 61 -10.51 -15.71 4.35
CA LYS A 61 -10.29 -14.62 3.38
C LYS A 61 -11.34 -14.66 2.27
N ASN A 62 -12.27 -13.71 2.28
CA ASN A 62 -13.11 -13.45 1.12
C ASN A 62 -12.29 -12.80 -0.01
N ARG A 63 -12.47 -13.27 -1.24
CA ARG A 63 -11.77 -12.78 -2.44
C ARG A 63 -12.22 -11.39 -2.93
N GLY A 64 -13.16 -10.72 -2.24
CA GLY A 64 -13.81 -9.47 -2.66
C GLY A 64 -13.42 -8.20 -1.89
N GLY A 65 -12.18 -8.06 -1.42
CA GLY A 65 -11.74 -6.89 -0.65
C GLY A 65 -11.06 -5.82 -1.49
N SER A 66 -10.65 -4.73 -0.82
CA SER A 66 -10.10 -3.55 -1.47
C SER A 66 -8.95 -3.84 -2.44
N ARG A 67 -9.03 -3.22 -3.63
CA ARG A 67 -7.95 -3.19 -4.62
C ARG A 67 -6.98 -2.03 -4.42
N LYS A 68 -7.24 -1.17 -3.42
CA LYS A 68 -6.39 -0.04 -3.07
C LYS A 68 -5.05 -0.51 -2.48
N PRO A 69 -4.02 0.36 -2.50
CA PRO A 69 -2.73 0.05 -1.90
C PRO A 69 -2.87 -0.40 -0.45
N PHE A 70 -2.08 -1.41 -0.08
CA PHE A 70 -2.02 -1.90 1.28
C PHE A 70 -0.62 -1.67 1.83
N ILE A 71 -0.56 -1.03 2.98
CA ILE A 71 0.68 -0.70 3.65
C ILE A 71 0.90 -1.69 4.77
N ILE A 72 2.13 -2.14 4.96
CA ILE A 72 2.55 -2.90 6.14
C ILE A 72 3.77 -2.21 6.72
N CYS A 73 3.75 -1.91 8.01
CA CYS A 73 4.89 -1.38 8.72
C CYS A 73 5.15 -2.14 10.01
N LYS A 74 6.42 -2.16 10.38
CA LYS A 74 6.94 -2.57 11.67
C LYS A 74 8.12 -1.65 12.00
N LYS A 75 8.72 -1.83 13.18
CA LYS A 75 9.95 -1.12 13.54
C LYS A 75 10.99 -1.19 12.40
N ASN A 76 11.53 -0.04 12.03
CA ASN A 76 12.53 0.20 10.98
C ASN A 76 12.13 -0.15 9.54
N LEU A 77 10.92 -0.66 9.28
CA LEU A 77 10.55 -1.14 7.93
C LEU A 77 9.12 -0.79 7.57
N LEU A 78 8.95 -0.25 6.37
CA LEU A 78 7.68 0.07 5.74
C LEU A 78 7.63 -0.55 4.35
N ALA A 79 6.62 -1.35 4.08
CA ALA A 79 6.43 -2.06 2.82
C ALA A 79 5.12 -1.64 2.16
N PHE A 80 5.19 -1.34 0.87
CA PHE A 80 4.07 -0.91 0.05
C PHE A 80 3.65 -2.03 -0.87
N TYR A 81 2.38 -2.39 -0.83
CA TYR A 81 1.80 -3.39 -1.72
C TYR A 81 0.75 -2.73 -2.60
N LYS A 82 0.69 -3.15 -3.86
CA LYS A 82 -0.37 -2.75 -4.79
C LYS A 82 -1.77 -2.94 -4.18
N ASN A 83 -1.94 -4.02 -3.42
CA ASN A 83 -3.10 -4.31 -2.59
C ASN A 83 -2.79 -5.47 -1.63
N LYS A 84 -3.72 -5.75 -0.72
CA LYS A 84 -3.55 -6.76 0.35
C LYS A 84 -3.42 -8.21 -0.14
N TYR A 85 -3.63 -8.48 -1.42
CA TYR A 85 -3.58 -9.82 -2.01
C TYR A 85 -2.23 -10.14 -2.66
N ARG A 86 -1.37 -9.13 -2.85
CA ARG A 86 -0.02 -9.34 -3.40
C ARG A 86 0.90 -9.94 -2.34
N LYS A 87 1.73 -10.91 -2.75
CA LYS A 87 2.71 -11.58 -1.89
C LYS A 87 3.98 -10.75 -1.69
N SER A 88 4.40 -10.03 -2.72
CA SER A 88 5.58 -9.16 -2.70
C SER A 88 5.16 -7.69 -2.64
N PRO A 89 5.92 -6.86 -1.89
CA PRO A 89 5.76 -5.41 -1.97
C PRO A 89 6.26 -4.89 -3.32
N GLU A 90 5.70 -3.77 -3.76
CA GLU A 90 6.23 -3.01 -4.91
C GLU A 90 7.55 -2.32 -4.56
N PHE A 91 7.68 -1.86 -3.30
CA PHE A 91 8.93 -1.32 -2.77
C PHE A 91 8.89 -1.25 -1.24
N ILE A 92 10.05 -1.03 -0.65
CA ILE A 92 10.28 -0.97 0.79
C ILE A 92 11.01 0.33 1.13
N ILE A 93 10.68 0.89 2.29
CA ILE A 93 11.37 2.02 2.92
C ILE A 93 11.94 1.51 4.24
N GLU A 94 13.27 1.51 4.33
CA GLU A 94 14.00 1.19 5.54
C GLU A 94 14.35 2.49 6.28
N LYS A 95 14.05 2.55 7.58
CA LYS A 95 14.27 3.76 8.39
C LYS A 95 15.70 4.27 8.29
N ASP A 96 16.68 3.39 8.23
CA ASP A 96 18.10 3.82 8.25
C ASP A 96 18.60 4.31 6.90
N LEU A 97 17.81 4.14 5.83
CA LEU A 97 18.15 4.60 4.48
C LEU A 97 17.39 5.87 4.07
N TYR A 98 16.39 6.29 4.86
CA TYR A 98 15.52 7.41 4.53
C TYR A 98 15.38 8.39 5.71
N LYS A 99 15.03 9.63 5.39
CA LYS A 99 14.43 10.59 6.32
C LYS A 99 13.01 10.96 5.87
N VAL A 100 12.20 11.44 6.79
CA VAL A 100 10.82 11.85 6.52
C VAL A 100 10.66 13.34 6.74
N ASP A 101 10.19 14.03 5.72
CA ASP A 101 9.73 15.41 5.80
C ASP A 101 8.20 15.43 5.70
N ILE A 102 7.56 16.25 6.55
CA ILE A 102 6.10 16.40 6.58
C ILE A 102 5.77 17.87 6.34
N SER A 103 5.01 18.17 5.28
CA SER A 103 4.54 19.53 5.01
C SER A 103 3.33 19.91 5.88
N SER A 104 3.06 21.22 5.99
CA SER A 104 1.83 21.75 6.59
C SER A 104 0.56 21.28 5.86
N THR A 105 0.68 20.92 4.58
CA THR A 105 -0.40 20.40 3.72
C THR A 105 -0.55 18.89 3.74
N ARG A 106 -0.02 18.20 4.78
CA ARG A 106 -0.10 16.74 4.96
C ARG A 106 0.52 15.93 3.82
N VAL A 107 1.55 16.47 3.19
CA VAL A 107 2.41 15.72 2.27
C VAL A 107 3.51 15.06 3.07
N ILE A 108 3.64 13.74 2.94
CA ILE A 108 4.71 12.95 3.57
C ILE A 108 5.72 12.61 2.48
N THR A 109 6.96 13.04 2.66
CA THR A 109 8.06 12.78 1.73
C THR A 109 9.15 11.96 2.39
N PHE A 110 9.41 10.78 1.84
CA PHE A 110 10.53 9.93 2.19
C PHE A 110 11.70 10.26 1.26
N LYS A 111 12.74 10.87 1.82
CA LYS A 111 13.95 11.24 1.09
C LYS A 111 15.08 10.25 1.41
N PRO A 112 15.70 9.62 0.41
CA PRO A 112 16.89 8.81 0.63
C PRO A 112 17.97 9.64 1.31
N LEU A 113 18.71 9.02 2.24
CA LEU A 113 19.90 9.62 2.84
C LEU A 113 21.11 9.57 1.89
N GLN A 114 21.08 8.62 0.94
CA GLN A 114 22.09 8.37 -0.06
C GLN A 114 21.42 7.89 -1.36
N PRO A 115 22.07 8.03 -2.53
CA PRO A 115 21.45 7.68 -3.82
C PRO A 115 21.27 6.16 -4.03
N THR A 116 22.08 5.33 -3.38
CA THR A 116 22.06 3.87 -3.54
C THR A 116 22.14 3.15 -2.19
N SER A 117 21.59 1.95 -2.07
CA SER A 117 21.78 1.09 -0.90
C SER A 117 23.19 0.47 -0.88
N GLU A 118 23.57 -0.17 0.23
CA GLU A 118 24.82 -0.94 0.34
C GLU A 118 24.92 -2.06 -0.72
N LYS A 119 23.78 -2.52 -1.24
CA LYS A 119 23.68 -3.53 -2.31
C LYS A 119 23.72 -2.92 -3.72
N GLY A 120 23.93 -1.61 -3.84
CA GLY A 120 23.96 -0.89 -5.11
C GLY A 120 22.59 -0.58 -5.72
N GLU A 121 21.49 -0.78 -4.99
CA GLU A 121 20.14 -0.51 -5.50
C GLU A 121 19.82 0.98 -5.42
N SER A 122 19.29 1.57 -6.49
CA SER A 122 18.90 2.98 -6.50
C SER A 122 17.77 3.26 -5.49
N LEU A 123 18.02 4.19 -4.57
CA LEU A 123 17.03 4.68 -3.62
C LEU A 123 16.32 5.90 -4.21
N ILE A 124 14.99 5.88 -4.20
CA ILE A 124 14.17 6.87 -4.91
C ILE A 124 13.36 7.66 -3.88
N GLN A 125 13.34 8.99 -4.02
CA GLN A 125 12.44 9.84 -3.24
C GLN A 125 10.98 9.47 -3.52
N ARG A 126 10.19 9.34 -2.45
CA ARG A 126 8.77 9.00 -2.54
C ARG A 126 7.93 9.99 -1.76
N SER A 127 6.86 10.50 -2.37
CA SER A 127 5.93 11.42 -1.70
C SER A 127 4.49 10.95 -1.82
N LEU A 128 3.69 11.14 -0.77
CA LEU A 128 2.25 10.98 -0.80
C LEU A 128 1.53 12.19 -0.20
N THR A 129 0.30 12.42 -0.66
CA THR A 129 -0.59 13.42 -0.07
C THR A 129 -1.69 12.71 0.71
N VAL A 130 -1.86 13.06 1.98
CA VAL A 130 -2.91 12.48 2.83
C VAL A 130 -4.11 13.42 2.90
N THR A 131 -5.23 12.99 2.32
CA THR A 131 -6.40 13.86 2.11
C THR A 131 -7.46 13.80 3.21
N THR A 132 -7.46 12.75 4.05
CA THR A 132 -8.48 12.58 5.09
C THR A 132 -7.85 12.46 6.48
N ASP A 133 -8.58 12.87 7.52
CA ASP A 133 -8.13 12.75 8.92
C ASP A 133 -7.92 11.29 9.33
N LEU A 134 -8.80 10.39 8.87
CA LEU A 134 -8.66 8.97 9.13
C LEU A 134 -7.34 8.43 8.58
N GLN A 135 -7.02 8.72 7.32
CA GLN A 135 -5.74 8.30 6.72
C GLN A 135 -4.57 8.98 7.41
N TRP A 136 -4.73 10.25 7.82
CA TRP A 136 -3.70 10.96 8.56
C TRP A 136 -3.35 10.28 9.87
N ASN A 137 -4.35 9.86 10.64
CA ASN A 137 -4.15 9.12 11.89
C ASN A 137 -3.42 7.79 11.66
N LYS A 138 -3.79 7.05 10.61
CA LYS A 138 -3.11 5.81 10.22
C LYS A 138 -1.64 6.04 9.87
N TRP A 139 -1.35 7.09 9.09
CA TRP A 139 0.01 7.48 8.73
C TRP A 139 0.82 7.97 9.93
N GLN A 140 0.21 8.73 10.85
CA GLN A 140 0.86 9.18 12.07
C GLN A 140 1.27 8.00 12.96
N PHE A 141 0.38 7.03 13.14
CA PHE A 141 0.72 5.81 13.87
C PHE A 141 1.82 5.01 13.16
N CYS A 142 1.73 4.87 11.83
CA CYS A 142 2.73 4.21 10.99
C CYS A 142 4.13 4.84 11.15
N LEU A 143 4.24 6.16 11.04
CA LEU A 143 5.51 6.90 11.17
C LEU A 143 6.12 6.77 12.57
N LYS A 144 5.28 6.77 13.61
CA LYS A 144 5.74 6.46 14.97
C LYS A 144 6.23 5.01 15.07
N LEU A 145 5.48 4.05 14.54
CA LEU A 145 5.81 2.61 14.59
C LEU A 145 7.15 2.27 13.94
N ILE A 146 7.43 2.89 12.80
CA ILE A 146 8.69 2.68 12.09
C ILE A 146 9.88 3.30 12.83
N GLY A 147 9.65 4.35 13.62
CA GLY A 147 10.69 5.12 14.31
C GLY A 147 11.10 6.42 13.62
N PHE A 148 10.30 6.92 12.67
CA PHE A 148 10.49 8.26 12.09
C PHE A 148 9.98 9.37 13.02
N ARG A 149 9.11 9.02 13.98
CA ARG A 149 8.63 9.91 15.04
C ARG A 149 8.66 9.18 16.37
N SER A 150 8.92 9.90 17.45
CA SER A 150 8.87 9.33 18.80
C SER A 150 7.44 8.94 19.19
N PHE A 151 7.29 7.76 19.81
CA PHE A 151 6.03 7.35 20.45
C PHE A 151 5.78 8.06 21.77
N ALA A 152 6.85 8.26 22.52
CA ALA A 152 6.88 8.89 23.82
C ALA A 152 8.13 9.78 23.90
N GLU A 153 8.11 10.75 24.79
CA GLU A 153 9.26 11.62 25.07
C GLU A 153 10.43 10.84 25.68
N SER A 154 10.14 9.71 26.35
CA SER A 154 11.12 8.80 26.93
C SER A 154 11.16 7.46 26.19
N THR A 155 12.31 6.79 26.28
CA THR A 155 12.48 5.46 25.66
C THR A 155 11.65 4.43 26.43
N PRO A 156 10.71 3.71 25.77
CA PRO A 156 9.93 2.69 26.45
C PRO A 156 10.83 1.52 26.91
N PRO A 157 10.43 0.78 27.96
CA PRO A 157 11.10 -0.43 28.42
C PRO A 157 11.45 -1.42 27.30
N ARG A 158 12.55 -2.19 27.47
CA ARG A 158 13.07 -3.11 26.44
C ARG A 158 12.12 -4.24 26.02
N PHE A 159 11.10 -4.56 26.82
CA PHE A 159 10.22 -5.73 26.64
C PHE A 159 8.85 -5.37 26.04
N PHE A 160 8.84 -4.66 24.91
CA PHE A 160 7.59 -4.38 24.21
C PHE A 160 7.19 -5.53 23.28
N PRO A 161 5.88 -5.80 23.10
CA PRO A 161 5.41 -6.67 22.03
C PRO A 161 5.94 -6.17 20.69
N GLN A 162 6.29 -7.10 19.80
CA GLN A 162 6.55 -6.70 18.43
C GLN A 162 5.21 -6.44 17.75
N ILE A 163 5.05 -5.21 17.24
CA ILE A 163 3.83 -4.78 16.54
C ILE A 163 4.11 -4.71 15.04
N ILE A 164 3.23 -5.34 14.26
CA ILE A 164 3.15 -5.14 12.81
C ILE A 164 1.79 -4.51 12.53
N TYR A 165 1.81 -3.32 11.94
CA TYR A 165 0.60 -2.62 11.55
C TYR A 165 0.43 -2.65 10.04
N GLY A 166 -0.79 -2.73 9.56
CA GLY A 166 -1.08 -2.57 8.14
C GLY A 166 -2.45 -1.97 7.92
N PHE A 167 -2.60 -1.27 6.81
CA PHE A 167 -3.84 -0.57 6.50
C PHE A 167 -4.03 -0.37 5.00
N VAL A 168 -5.28 -0.26 4.58
CA VAL A 168 -5.62 0.22 3.24
C VAL A 168 -5.36 1.72 3.18
N SER A 169 -4.46 2.11 2.27
CA SER A 169 -4.14 3.50 1.99
C SER A 169 -5.04 4.04 0.88
N ALA A 170 -5.40 5.32 0.94
CA ALA A 170 -6.24 5.94 -0.08
C ALA A 170 -5.53 5.97 -1.46
N PRO A 171 -6.26 6.04 -2.59
CA PRO A 171 -5.65 6.10 -3.93
C PRO A 171 -4.73 7.31 -4.14
N ALA A 172 -5.06 8.46 -3.52
CA ALA A 172 -4.22 9.66 -3.56
C ALA A 172 -2.89 9.51 -2.78
N ALA A 173 -2.74 8.43 -2.01
CA ALA A 173 -1.56 8.14 -1.23
C ALA A 173 -0.54 7.24 -1.98
N ASP A 174 -0.74 7.02 -3.29
CA ASP A 174 0.27 6.39 -4.13
C ASP A 174 1.57 7.22 -4.07
N LEU A 175 2.63 6.57 -3.61
CA LEU A 175 3.95 7.18 -3.46
C LEU A 175 4.55 7.51 -4.84
N ARG A 176 4.34 8.73 -5.29
CA ARG A 176 4.89 9.22 -6.56
C ARG A 176 6.41 9.32 -6.41
N GLY A 177 7.13 8.76 -7.38
CA GLY A 177 8.53 9.11 -7.61
C GLY A 177 8.62 10.48 -8.28
N PRO A 178 9.79 11.15 -8.27
CA PRO A 178 9.97 12.48 -8.87
C PRO A 178 9.77 12.57 -10.40
N GLY A 179 9.30 11.50 -11.07
CA GLY A 179 9.27 11.42 -12.54
C GLY A 179 7.96 10.97 -13.19
N ARG A 180 6.82 10.93 -12.49
CA ARG A 180 5.52 10.60 -13.13
C ARG A 180 4.43 11.60 -12.74
N MET A 181 4.38 12.70 -13.49
CA MET A 181 3.19 13.54 -13.64
C MET A 181 2.23 12.82 -14.60
N PHE A 182 1.41 11.91 -14.09
CA PHE A 182 0.26 11.41 -14.84
C PHE A 182 -0.89 12.40 -14.72
N GLY A 183 -1.27 12.99 -15.87
CA GLY A 183 -2.57 13.62 -16.10
C GLY A 183 -2.76 15.00 -15.49
N ARG A 184 -2.51 16.04 -16.30
CA ARG A 184 -3.22 17.32 -16.17
C ARG A 184 -4.72 17.04 -16.08
N LEU A 185 -5.39 17.74 -15.16
CA LEU A 185 -6.82 17.95 -15.18
C LEU A 185 -7.25 18.34 -16.60
N GLY A 186 -8.30 17.68 -17.09
CA GLY A 186 -9.04 18.14 -18.23
C GLY A 186 -9.54 19.56 -17.99
N LEU A 187 -9.14 20.46 -18.88
CA LEU A 187 -9.92 21.63 -19.22
C LEU A 187 -10.16 21.53 -20.72
N ASP A 188 -11.44 21.46 -21.06
CA ASP A 188 -11.95 21.57 -22.43
C ASP A 188 -11.48 22.87 -23.06
N THR A 189 -10.89 22.77 -24.25
CA THR A 189 -11.05 23.76 -25.32
C THR A 189 -10.98 23.02 -26.67
N PRO A 190 -11.98 23.20 -27.56
CA PRO A 190 -12.00 22.57 -28.87
C PRO A 190 -11.27 23.43 -29.91
N LYS A 191 -10.51 22.78 -30.82
CA LYS A 191 -9.92 23.24 -32.11
C LYS A 191 -8.58 22.50 -32.27
N ASP A 192 -8.21 21.85 -33.37
CA ASP A 192 -8.62 21.97 -34.76
C ASP A 192 -8.63 20.62 -35.47
N ARG A 193 -9.56 20.51 -36.43
CA ARG A 193 -9.69 19.43 -37.39
C ARG A 193 -8.62 19.63 -38.47
N VAL A 194 -7.60 18.79 -38.51
CA VAL A 194 -6.70 18.70 -39.68
C VAL A 194 -6.85 17.30 -40.27
N SER A 195 -7.61 17.27 -41.35
CA SER A 195 -7.73 16.17 -42.31
C SER A 195 -6.37 15.85 -42.92
N PHE A 196 -5.99 14.57 -42.91
CA PHE A 196 -4.96 14.06 -43.82
C PHE A 196 -5.62 13.18 -44.88
N ALA A 197 -5.43 13.62 -46.13
CA ALA A 197 -5.87 13.00 -47.35
C ALA A 197 -5.07 11.73 -47.66
N MET A 198 -5.75 10.74 -48.23
CA MET A 198 -5.16 9.58 -48.91
C MET A 198 -4.62 10.02 -50.29
N PRO A 199 -3.50 9.47 -50.76
CA PRO A 199 -3.16 9.47 -52.17
C PRO A 199 -3.48 8.10 -52.80
N GLU A 200 -4.48 8.10 -53.70
CA GLU A 200 -4.51 7.28 -54.93
C GLU A 200 -3.80 8.13 -56.01
N ASP A 201 -3.18 7.67 -57.08
CA ASP A 201 -2.80 6.40 -57.69
C ASP A 201 -1.75 6.81 -58.75
N ASP A 202 -0.89 5.91 -59.23
CA ASP A 202 -0.67 5.83 -60.69
C ASP A 202 0.17 4.61 -61.08
N ALA A 203 -0.37 3.92 -62.08
CA ALA A 203 -0.03 2.61 -62.59
C ALA A 203 1.19 2.61 -63.52
N GLN A 204 1.76 1.41 -63.75
CA GLN A 204 1.95 0.83 -65.09
C GLN A 204 2.46 -0.63 -65.04
N ASP A 205 1.50 -1.55 -65.19
CA ASP A 205 1.26 -2.48 -66.31
C ASP A 205 2.27 -3.58 -66.77
N LEU A 206 1.64 -4.69 -67.21
CA LEU A 206 2.09 -5.82 -68.06
C LEU A 206 2.93 -6.94 -67.41
N SER A 207 2.67 -8.25 -67.57
CA SER A 207 1.66 -9.00 -68.35
C SER A 207 1.73 -10.51 -68.01
N SER A 208 0.58 -11.19 -68.17
CA SER A 208 0.36 -12.58 -68.60
C SER A 208 0.93 -13.81 -67.84
N ARG A 209 0.03 -14.68 -67.33
CA ARG A 209 -0.34 -15.96 -67.98
C ARG A 209 -1.45 -16.74 -67.23
N SER A 210 -2.25 -17.40 -68.06
CA SER A 210 -3.45 -18.23 -67.88
C SER A 210 -3.31 -19.52 -67.05
N SER A 211 -4.38 -19.98 -66.38
CA SER A 211 -5.22 -21.15 -66.80
C SER A 211 -6.23 -21.62 -65.72
N THR A 212 -7.48 -21.84 -66.16
CA THR A 212 -8.54 -22.86 -65.82
C THR A 212 -8.38 -23.75 -64.57
N SER A 213 -9.39 -24.28 -63.86
CA SER A 213 -10.86 -24.49 -63.97
C SER A 213 -11.31 -25.08 -62.61
N GLY A 214 -12.51 -24.85 -62.08
CA GLY A 214 -13.66 -25.73 -62.33
C GLY A 214 -14.35 -26.11 -61.00
N SER A 215 -15.68 -26.10 -61.03
CA SER A 215 -16.61 -26.33 -59.92
C SER A 215 -16.75 -27.81 -59.53
N GLY A 216 -17.19 -28.05 -58.28
CA GLY A 216 -17.67 -29.32 -57.75
C GLY A 216 -18.08 -29.19 -56.30
#